data_AF-A0A9X2HNQ1-F1
#
_entry.id   AF-A0A9X2HNQ1-F1
#
_cell.length_a   1.000
_cell.length_b   1.000
_cell.length_c   1.000
_cell.angle_alpha   90.00
_cell.angle_beta   90.00
_cell.angle_gamma   90.00
#
_symmetry.space_group_name_H-M   'P 1'
#
loop_
_entity.id
_entity.type
_entity.pdbx_description
1 polymer ?
#
loop_
_entity_poly.entity_id
_entity_poly.type
_entity_poly.pdbx_seq_one_letter_code
_entity_poly.pdbx_strand_id
1 'polypeptide(L)'
;MSVTLVLALMLAPQKAPSAADLADAKCAAAMITVSEQLKDASQKAGVDAMLMYYIGKIVGRSGSAAVKPGLEAAAALIDAAALPKLAETCATEGGKVMEGM
;
A
#
# COMPACT_ATOMS: atom_id res chain seq x y z
N MET A 1 -21.55 -9.53 -30.39
CA MET A 1 -21.18 -8.86 -29.13
C MET A 1 -20.73 -7.46 -29.49
N SER A 2 -21.56 -6.46 -29.21
CA SER A 2 -21.39 -5.09 -29.69
C SER A 2 -20.20 -4.40 -29.03
N VAL A 3 -19.35 -3.77 -29.84
CA VAL A 3 -18.17 -2.96 -29.47
C VAL A 3 -18.50 -1.92 -28.38
N THR A 4 -19.76 -1.50 -28.31
CA THR A 4 -20.30 -0.56 -27.31
C THR A 4 -20.20 -1.04 -25.86
N LEU A 5 -20.26 -2.35 -25.60
CA LEU A 5 -20.19 -2.89 -24.22
C LEU A 5 -18.76 -2.82 -23.65
N VAL A 6 -17.75 -2.94 -24.51
CA VAL A 6 -16.33 -2.90 -24.12
C VAL A 6 -15.93 -1.46 -23.76
N LEU A 7 -16.43 -0.47 -24.49
CA LEU A 7 -16.11 0.93 -24.24
C LEU A 7 -16.71 1.44 -22.91
N ALA A 8 -17.92 0.98 -22.55
CA ALA A 8 -18.55 1.34 -21.27
C ALA A 8 -17.82 0.76 -20.04
N LEU A 9 -17.20 -0.42 -20.18
CA LEU A 9 -16.35 -1.01 -19.13
C LEU A 9 -15.02 -0.26 -18.96
N MET A 10 -14.50 0.38 -20.00
CA MET A 10 -13.27 1.19 -19.95
C MET A 10 -13.48 2.61 -19.38
N LEU A 11 -14.74 3.03 -19.22
CA LEU A 11 -15.15 4.33 -18.68
C LEU A 11 -15.75 4.22 -17.28
N ALA A 12 -15.72 3.04 -16.66
CA ALA A 12 -16.04 2.93 -15.24
C ALA A 12 -15.05 3.84 -14.48
N PRO A 13 -15.53 4.87 -13.74
CA PRO A 13 -14.64 5.71 -12.95
C PRO A 13 -13.86 4.76 -12.06
N GLN A 14 -12.53 4.76 -12.21
CA GLN A 14 -11.66 4.03 -11.30
C GLN A 14 -12.03 4.52 -9.91
N LYS A 15 -12.71 3.66 -9.14
CA LYS A 15 -13.24 4.05 -7.84
C LYS A 15 -12.04 4.56 -7.05
N ALA A 16 -12.09 5.84 -6.68
CA ALA A 16 -11.01 6.46 -5.94
C ALA A 16 -10.69 5.58 -4.70
N PRO A 17 -9.41 5.42 -4.34
CA PRO A 17 -9.04 4.62 -3.18
C PRO A 17 -9.85 5.06 -1.97
N SER A 18 -10.36 4.10 -1.19
CA SER A 18 -11.03 4.47 0.05
C SER A 18 -10.02 5.13 1.01
N ALA A 19 -10.50 5.86 2.02
CA ALA A 19 -9.62 6.45 3.03
C ALA A 19 -8.75 5.38 3.73
N ALA A 20 -9.31 4.18 3.91
CA ALA A 20 -8.58 3.05 4.47
C ALA A 20 -7.52 2.50 3.51
N ASP A 21 -7.81 2.45 2.20
CA ASP A 21 -6.83 2.00 1.20
C ASP A 21 -5.68 3.00 1.09
N LEU A 22 -6.00 4.29 1.22
CA LEU A 22 -5.00 5.35 1.23
C LEU A 22 -4.10 5.27 2.48
N ALA A 23 -4.66 4.96 3.64
CA ALA A 23 -3.89 4.76 4.87
C ALA A 23 -2.94 3.57 4.75
N ASP A 24 -3.44 2.42 4.27
CA ASP A 24 -2.63 1.23 4.05
C ASP A 24 -1.56 1.47 2.95
N ALA A 25 -1.91 2.20 1.88
CA ALA A 25 -0.97 2.57 0.83
C ALA A 25 0.14 3.51 1.31
N LYS A 26 -0.17 4.41 2.26
CA LYS A 26 0.85 5.25 2.92
C LYS A 26 1.83 4.42 3.72
N CYS A 27 1.34 3.43 4.46
CA CYS A 27 2.21 2.49 5.16
C CYS A 27 3.05 1.65 4.20
N ALA A 28 2.47 1.14 3.11
CA ALA A 28 3.20 0.42 2.08
C ALA A 28 4.32 1.27 1.45
N ALA A 29 4.03 2.52 1.08
CA ALA A 29 5.02 3.45 0.54
C ALA A 29 6.15 3.75 1.54
N ALA A 30 5.83 3.88 2.82
CA ALA A 30 6.82 4.06 3.89
C ALA A 30 7.72 2.81 4.04
N MET A 31 7.16 1.60 3.97
CA MET A 31 7.93 0.35 4.04
C MET A 31 8.86 0.16 2.83
N ILE A 32 8.45 0.57 1.63
CA ILE A 32 9.34 0.57 0.45
C ILE A 32 10.58 1.43 0.72
N THR A 33 10.36 2.65 1.24
CA THR A 33 11.46 3.58 1.55
C THR A 33 12.42 3.00 2.60
N VAL A 34 11.90 2.33 3.64
CA VAL A 34 12.73 1.66 4.64
C VAL A 34 13.48 0.47 4.03
N SER A 35 12.80 -0.37 3.26
CA SER A 35 13.39 -1.56 2.62
C SER A 35 14.57 -1.20 1.69
N GLU A 36 14.54 -0.03 1.05
CA GLU A 36 15.63 0.50 0.22
C GLU A 36 16.85 0.97 1.04
N GLN A 37 16.65 1.38 2.29
CA GLN A 37 17.72 1.84 3.18
C GLN A 37 18.40 0.70 3.95
N LEU A 38 17.74 -0.46 4.04
CA LEU A 38 18.25 -1.62 4.75
C LEU A 38 19.32 -2.35 3.94
N LYS A 39 20.47 -2.59 4.58
CA LYS A 39 21.57 -3.39 4.03
C LYS A 39 21.53 -4.85 4.49
N ASP A 40 20.83 -5.11 5.60
CA ASP A 40 20.70 -6.45 6.16
C ASP A 40 19.51 -7.19 5.53
N ALA A 41 19.77 -8.39 5.01
CA ALA A 41 18.77 -9.17 4.30
C ALA A 41 17.64 -9.69 5.21
N SER A 42 17.92 -9.96 6.49
CA SER A 42 16.90 -10.46 7.43
C SER A 42 15.94 -9.34 7.83
N GLN A 43 16.45 -8.13 8.05
CA GLN A 43 15.64 -6.94 8.30
C GLN A 43 14.81 -6.58 7.06
N LYS A 44 15.41 -6.69 5.87
CA LYS A 44 14.71 -6.47 4.61
C LYS A 44 13.52 -7.42 4.44
N ALA A 45 13.71 -8.71 4.72
CA ALA A 45 12.62 -9.70 4.65
C ALA A 45 11.46 -9.35 5.59
N GLY A 46 11.74 -8.88 6.81
CA GLY A 46 10.70 -8.42 7.74
C GLY A 46 9.92 -7.20 7.22
N VAL A 47 10.62 -6.22 6.65
CA VAL A 47 9.98 -5.04 6.06
C VAL A 47 9.19 -5.40 4.81
N ASP A 48 9.68 -6.31 3.97
CA ASP A 48 8.98 -6.80 2.79
C ASP A 48 7.70 -7.59 3.18
N ALA A 49 7.73 -8.34 4.28
CA ALA A 49 6.53 -8.97 4.82
C ALA A 49 5.47 -7.93 5.27
N MET A 50 5.90 -6.85 5.93
CA MET A 50 5.00 -5.74 6.29
C MET A 50 4.44 -5.02 5.08
N LEU A 51 5.27 -4.78 4.06
CA LEU A 51 4.82 -4.22 2.78
C LEU A 51 3.71 -5.09 2.17
N MET A 52 3.91 -6.41 2.12
CA MET A 52 2.92 -7.35 1.60
C MET A 52 1.66 -7.42 2.47
N TYR A 53 1.77 -7.27 3.78
CA TYR A 53 0.62 -7.18 4.68
C TYR A 53 -0.29 -6.00 4.32
N TYR A 54 0.27 -4.79 4.17
CA TYR A 54 -0.51 -3.61 3.82
C TYR A 54 -1.10 -3.68 2.41
N ILE A 55 -0.33 -4.18 1.44
CA ILE A 55 -0.85 -4.45 0.09
C ILE A 55 -2.00 -5.48 0.15
N GLY A 56 -1.83 -6.55 0.93
CA GLY A 56 -2.85 -7.57 1.13
C GLY A 56 -4.15 -7.02 1.71
N LYS A 57 -4.09 -6.07 2.64
CA LYS A 57 -5.28 -5.37 3.18
C LYS A 57 -6.03 -4.62 2.09
N ILE A 58 -5.32 -3.91 1.21
CA ILE A 58 -5.93 -3.20 0.08
C ILE A 58 -6.58 -4.20 -0.88
N VAL A 59 -5.88 -5.28 -1.22
CA VAL A 59 -6.40 -6.34 -2.11
C VAL A 59 -7.66 -6.99 -1.52
N GLY A 60 -7.66 -7.32 -0.23
CA GLY A 60 -8.80 -7.94 0.45
C GLY A 60 -10.01 -7.01 0.55
N ARG A 61 -9.79 -5.68 0.61
CA ARG A 61 -10.87 -4.69 0.73
C ARG A 61 -11.42 -4.24 -0.61
N SER A 62 -10.54 -3.95 -1.55
CA SER A 62 -10.84 -3.18 -2.77
C SER A 62 -10.33 -3.85 -4.05
N GLY A 63 -9.68 -5.02 -3.94
CA GLY A 63 -9.12 -5.75 -5.07
C GLY A 63 -7.74 -5.25 -5.51
N SER A 64 -7.03 -6.08 -6.29
CA SER A 64 -5.67 -5.77 -6.75
C SER A 64 -5.57 -4.52 -7.63
N ALA A 65 -6.64 -4.18 -8.35
CA ALA A 65 -6.71 -2.97 -9.17
C ALA A 65 -6.60 -1.67 -8.35
N ALA A 66 -6.91 -1.70 -7.04
CA ALA A 66 -6.86 -0.53 -6.17
C ALA A 66 -5.45 -0.24 -5.61
N VAL A 67 -4.52 -1.20 -5.69
CA VAL A 67 -3.17 -1.07 -5.10
C VAL A 67 -2.39 0.05 -5.76
N LYS A 68 -2.29 0.04 -7.10
CA LYS A 68 -1.52 1.04 -7.85
C LYS A 68 -2.08 2.47 -7.65
N PRO A 69 -3.38 2.73 -7.88
CA PRO A 69 -3.97 4.05 -7.61
C PRO A 69 -3.81 4.49 -6.15
N GLY A 70 -3.90 3.56 -5.20
CA GLY A 70 -3.67 3.82 -3.78
C GLY A 70 -2.24 4.28 -3.49
N LEU A 71 -1.24 3.60 -4.04
CA LEU A 71 0.17 3.95 -3.89
C LEU A 71 0.51 5.29 -4.56
N GLU A 72 -0.02 5.54 -5.75
CA GLU A 72 0.17 6.82 -6.45
C GLU A 72 -0.43 7.99 -5.66
N ALA A 73 -1.65 7.82 -5.13
CA ALA A 73 -2.29 8.80 -4.28
C ALA A 73 -1.54 9.00 -2.95
N ALA A 74 -1.01 7.93 -2.35
CA ALA A 74 -0.19 8.00 -1.15
C ALA A 74 1.10 8.79 -1.40
N ALA A 75 1.81 8.51 -2.49
CA ALA A 75 3.04 9.21 -2.86
C ALA A 75 2.83 10.73 -3.04
N ALA A 76 1.69 11.13 -3.59
CA ALA A 76 1.34 12.55 -3.74
C ALA A 76 0.99 13.25 -2.41
N LEU A 77 0.67 12.50 -1.36
CA LEU A 77 0.16 13.01 -0.09
C LEU A 77 1.11 12.83 1.10
N ILE A 78 2.22 12.12 0.90
CA ILE A 78 3.24 11.93 1.92
C ILE A 78 4.19 13.12 1.90
N ASP A 79 4.34 13.77 3.04
CA ASP A 79 5.49 14.63 3.29
C ASP A 79 6.73 13.75 3.51
N ALA A 80 7.73 13.91 2.64
CA ALA A 80 8.97 13.14 2.69
C ALA A 80 9.70 13.30 4.04
N ALA A 81 9.56 14.45 4.72
CA ALA A 81 10.12 14.66 6.05
C ALA A 81 9.42 13.83 7.14
N ALA A 82 8.17 13.43 6.91
CA ALA A 82 7.38 12.62 7.84
C ALA A 82 7.52 11.10 7.61
N LEU A 83 8.16 10.68 6.51
CA LEU A 83 8.32 9.27 6.14
C LEU A 83 8.93 8.39 7.25
N PRO A 84 10.01 8.80 7.96
CA PRO A 84 10.60 7.96 8.99
C PRO A 84 9.63 7.65 10.14
N LYS A 85 8.91 8.68 10.61
CA LYS A 85 7.93 8.54 11.69
C LYS A 85 6.70 7.74 11.26
N LEU A 86 6.27 7.93 10.01
CA LEU A 86 5.20 7.13 9.41
C LEU A 86 5.61 5.66 9.32
N ALA A 87 6.83 5.37 8.87
CA ALA A 87 7.35 4.02 8.78
C ALA A 87 7.41 3.34 10.17
N GLU A 88 7.90 4.04 11.19
CA GLU A 88 7.93 3.54 12.57
C GLU A 88 6.53 3.21 13.11
N THR A 89 5.55 4.09 12.85
CA THR A 89 4.15 3.89 13.26
C THR A 89 3.56 2.67 12.58
N CYS A 90 3.71 2.56 11.26
CA CYS A 90 3.22 1.41 10.49
C CYS A 90 3.96 0.12 10.86
N ALA A 91 5.26 0.17 11.13
CA ALA A 91 6.01 -1.00 11.56
C ALA A 91 5.56 -1.49 12.95
N THR A 92 5.23 -0.57 13.86
CA THR A 92 4.70 -0.92 15.19
C THR A 92 3.31 -1.56 15.09
N GLU A 93 2.43 -1.03 14.24
CA GLU A 93 1.09 -1.59 14.03
C GLU A 93 1.15 -2.95 13.33
N GLY A 94 1.93 -3.06 12.24
CA GLY A 94 2.11 -4.31 11.50
C GLY A 94 2.85 -5.38 12.30
N GLY A 95 3.88 -4.98 13.05
CA GLY A 95 4.66 -5.87 13.92
C GLY A 95 3.81 -6.53 14.99
N LYS A 96 2.95 -5.76 15.69
CA LYS A 96 2.01 -6.31 16.68
C LYS A 96 1.06 -7.35 16.10
N VAL A 97 0.67 -7.20 14.83
CA VAL A 97 -0.19 -8.17 14.15
C VAL A 97 0.58 -9.44 13.80
N MET A 98 1.82 -9.32 13.33
CA MET A 98 2.65 -10.47 12.95
C MET A 98 3.16 -11.27 14.15
N GLU A 99 3.39 -10.64 15.32
CA GLU A 99 3.74 -11.34 16.56
C GLU A 99 2.57 -12.14 17.16
N GLY A 100 1.33 -11.84 16.74
CA GLY A 100 0.11 -12.52 17.19
C GLY A 100 -0.41 -13.61 16.24
N MET A 101 0.26 -13.85 15.11
CA MET A 101 -0.04 -14.93 14.16
C MET A 101 0.84 -16.17 14.43
#